data_AF-A0A2V8E7B7-F1
#
_entry.id   AF-A0A2V8E7B7-F1
#
_cell.length_a   1.000
_cell.length_b   1.000
_cell.length_c   1.000
_cell.angle_alpha   90.00
_cell.angle_beta   90.00
_cell.angle_gamma   90.00
#
_symmetry.space_group_name_H-M   'P 1'
#
loop_
_entity.id
_entity.type
_entity.pdbx_description
1 polymer ?
#
loop_
_entity_poly.entity_id
_entity_poly.type
_entity_poly.pdbx_seq_one_letter_code
_entity_poly.pdbx_strand_id
1 'polypeptide(L)'
;MATAMCDGDLAAGIELAVGVPQPAGGGREKAVGDRLLEQYEEPSAQEIAAAMEEERARAERVESAEISQVAWTYMMLSHEWLKRRDPPPADADPVVREALDIVAWDSTLVGAKLHRALLARERSAEEAWPDDDPVQNDANGSAKVALISLERSESSWRAIAQAGRDAQAADLEALAARLRALVGGEFPHAMAFVRPGFDEPWR
;
A
#
# COMPACT_ATOMS: atom_id res chain seq x y z
N MET A 1 -1.44 42.94 11.87
CA MET A 1 -0.77 42.85 10.55
C MET A 1 0.73 42.81 10.82
N ALA A 2 1.52 42.03 10.08
CA ALA A 2 2.87 41.60 10.43
C ALA A 2 3.82 42.66 11.05
N THR A 3 3.69 43.94 10.72
CA THR A 3 4.38 45.08 11.35
C THR A 3 4.20 45.20 12.86
N ALA A 4 3.04 44.85 13.41
CA ALA A 4 2.80 44.86 14.85
C ALA A 4 3.54 43.73 15.60
N MET A 5 3.97 42.69 14.87
CA MET A 5 4.77 41.58 15.39
C MET A 5 6.28 41.85 15.29
N CYS A 6 6.66 42.95 14.62
CA CYS A 6 8.04 43.38 14.41
C CYS A 6 8.28 44.79 14.98
N ASP A 7 7.62 45.14 16.10
CA ASP A 7 7.78 46.42 16.80
C ASP A 7 7.59 47.68 15.93
N GLY A 8 6.77 47.58 14.88
CA GLY A 8 6.52 48.66 13.92
C GLY A 8 7.55 48.77 12.79
N ASP A 9 8.55 47.88 12.73
CA ASP A 9 9.47 47.78 11.61
C ASP A 9 8.76 47.25 10.37
N LEU A 10 8.59 48.12 9.40
CA LEU A 10 7.96 47.82 8.12
C LEU A 10 8.80 46.86 7.27
N ALA A 11 10.12 46.96 7.30
CA ALA A 11 10.98 46.08 6.53
C ALA A 11 10.94 44.65 7.09
N ALA A 12 11.09 44.51 8.40
CA ALA A 12 10.95 43.21 9.07
C ALA A 12 9.52 42.65 8.96
N GLY A 13 8.50 43.51 9.02
CA GLY A 13 7.10 43.12 8.81
C GLY A 13 6.82 42.64 7.38
N ILE A 14 7.45 43.24 6.37
CA ILE A 14 7.38 42.78 4.97
C ILE A 14 8.14 41.46 4.81
N GLU A 15 9.35 41.35 5.35
CA GLU A 15 10.12 40.11 5.32
C GLU A 15 9.38 38.95 5.98
N LEU A 16 8.74 39.20 7.13
CA LEU A 16 7.92 38.19 7.81
C LEU A 16 6.69 37.78 6.99
N ALA A 17 6.11 38.70 6.22
CA ALA A 17 4.89 38.46 5.46
C ALA A 17 5.14 37.77 4.10
N VAL A 18 6.27 38.07 3.43
CA VAL A 18 6.53 37.63 2.06
C VAL A 18 7.93 37.04 1.83
N GLY A 19 8.77 36.94 2.86
CA GLY A 19 10.19 36.59 2.76
C GLY A 19 11.05 37.80 2.36
N VAL A 20 12.38 37.61 2.29
CA VAL A 20 13.34 38.67 1.94
C VAL A 20 13.00 39.27 0.57
N PRO A 21 12.63 40.56 0.48
CA PRO A 21 12.32 41.20 -0.79
C PRO A 21 13.57 41.22 -1.69
N GLN A 22 13.42 40.74 -2.92
CA GLN A 22 14.51 40.79 -3.90
C GLN A 22 14.82 42.26 -4.27
N PRO A 23 16.10 42.68 -4.30
CA PRO A 23 16.46 44.04 -4.66
C PRO A 23 16.09 44.35 -6.12
N ALA A 24 15.47 45.51 -6.35
CA ALA A 24 15.13 45.97 -7.69
C ALA A 24 16.42 46.18 -8.52
N GLY A 25 16.61 45.34 -9.54
CA GLY A 25 17.80 45.38 -10.42
C GLY A 25 18.93 44.42 -10.03
N GLY A 26 18.80 43.65 -8.95
CA GLY A 26 19.69 42.53 -8.67
C GLY A 26 19.35 41.31 -9.53
N GLY A 27 20.36 40.59 -10.00
CA GLY A 27 20.14 39.30 -10.67
C GLY A 27 19.41 38.35 -9.73
N ARG A 28 18.34 37.71 -10.21
CA ARG A 28 17.55 36.75 -9.42
C ARG A 28 18.47 35.63 -8.95
N GLU A 29 18.59 35.44 -7.64
CA GLU A 29 19.27 34.26 -7.10
C GLU A 29 18.52 33.01 -7.57
N LYS A 30 19.26 32.03 -8.10
CA LYS A 30 18.65 30.81 -8.65
C LYS A 30 17.86 30.08 -7.56
N ALA A 31 16.63 29.70 -7.86
CA ALA A 31 15.84 28.90 -6.94
C ALA A 31 16.55 27.56 -6.67
N VAL A 32 16.19 26.88 -5.58
CA VAL A 32 16.69 25.52 -5.32
C VAL A 32 16.42 24.60 -6.52
N GLY A 33 15.22 24.70 -7.12
CA GLY A 33 14.87 23.96 -8.33
C GLY A 33 15.78 24.25 -9.52
N ASP A 34 16.11 25.52 -9.77
CA ASP A 34 17.00 25.90 -10.88
C ASP A 34 18.42 25.34 -10.69
N ARG A 35 18.92 25.36 -9.44
CA ARG A 35 20.23 24.80 -9.08
C ARG A 35 20.27 23.27 -9.20
N LEU A 36 19.18 22.60 -8.86
CA LEU A 36 19.05 21.15 -9.01
C LEU A 36 18.98 20.74 -10.48
N LEU A 37 18.24 21.49 -11.32
CA LEU A 37 18.16 21.23 -12.76
C LEU A 37 19.51 21.40 -13.46
N GLU A 38 20.33 22.35 -13.02
CA GLU A 38 21.69 22.52 -13.56
C GLU A 38 22.66 21.40 -13.19
N GLN A 39 22.37 20.70 -12.09
CA GLN A 39 23.15 19.54 -11.63
C GLN A 39 22.55 18.22 -12.11
N TYR A 40 21.37 18.26 -12.73
CA TYR A 40 20.70 17.07 -13.23
C TYR A 40 21.32 16.62 -14.54
N GLU A 41 21.89 15.43 -14.53
CA GLU A 41 22.32 14.74 -15.74
C GLU A 41 21.23 13.74 -16.12
N GLU A 42 20.73 13.84 -17.35
CA GLU A 42 19.78 12.85 -17.86
C GLU A 42 20.47 11.48 -17.95
N PRO A 43 19.83 10.41 -17.45
CA PRO A 43 20.35 9.06 -17.64
C PRO A 43 20.49 8.75 -19.13
N SER A 44 21.60 8.12 -19.50
CA SER A 44 21.80 7.62 -20.85
C SER A 44 20.76 6.55 -21.20
N ALA A 45 20.50 6.35 -22.49
CA ALA A 45 19.62 5.28 -22.95
C ALA A 45 20.06 3.89 -22.45
N GLN A 46 21.36 3.69 -22.24
CA GLN A 46 21.91 2.45 -21.69
C GLN A 46 21.56 2.29 -20.20
N GLU A 47 21.68 3.35 -19.40
CA GLU A 47 21.29 3.34 -17.98
C GLU A 47 19.78 3.12 -17.82
N ILE A 48 18.96 3.77 -18.66
CA ILE A 48 17.51 3.55 -18.68
C ILE A 48 17.20 2.08 -19.01
N ALA A 49 17.81 1.52 -20.06
CA ALA A 49 17.58 0.13 -20.45
C ALA A 49 18.02 -0.86 -19.36
N ALA A 50 19.15 -0.61 -18.70
CA ALA A 50 19.63 -1.42 -17.59
C ALA A 50 18.65 -1.38 -16.40
N ALA A 51 18.19 -0.20 -16.00
CA ALA A 51 17.22 -0.04 -14.92
C ALA A 51 15.86 -0.71 -15.26
N MET A 52 15.42 -0.65 -16.52
CA MET A 52 14.20 -1.33 -16.96
C MET A 52 14.33 -2.86 -16.92
N GLU A 53 15.48 -3.43 -17.31
CA GLU A 53 15.71 -4.87 -17.24
C GLU A 53 15.77 -5.34 -15.78
N GLU A 54 16.41 -4.56 -14.91
CA GLU A 54 16.44 -4.82 -13.46
C GLU A 54 15.03 -4.83 -12.86
N GLU A 55 14.20 -3.81 -13.18
CA GLU A 55 12.81 -3.77 -12.71
C GLU A 55 11.98 -4.94 -13.28
N ARG A 56 12.22 -5.36 -14.53
CA ARG A 56 11.54 -6.54 -15.09
C ARG A 56 11.95 -7.81 -14.35
N ALA A 57 13.24 -8.01 -14.10
CA ALA A 57 13.73 -9.15 -13.34
C ALA A 57 13.17 -9.16 -11.91
N ARG A 58 13.01 -7.99 -11.29
CA ARG A 58 12.36 -7.83 -9.98
C ARG A 58 10.89 -8.23 -10.04
N ALA A 59 10.14 -7.75 -11.03
CA ALA A 59 8.75 -8.13 -11.25
C ALA A 59 8.60 -9.65 -11.45
N GLU A 60 9.46 -10.27 -12.25
CA GLU A 60 9.48 -11.72 -12.48
C GLU A 60 9.71 -12.53 -11.18
N ARG A 61 10.58 -12.04 -10.28
CA ARG A 61 10.77 -12.66 -8.94
C ARG A 61 9.51 -12.53 -8.08
N VAL A 62 8.88 -11.36 -8.08
CA VAL A 62 7.63 -11.15 -7.34
C VAL A 62 6.51 -12.03 -7.89
N GLU A 63 6.34 -12.12 -9.21
CA GLU A 63 5.31 -12.94 -9.85
C GLU A 63 5.52 -14.44 -9.62
N SER A 64 6.77 -14.89 -9.62
CA SER A 64 7.10 -16.30 -9.37
C SER A 64 7.03 -16.72 -7.90
N ALA A 65 6.96 -15.77 -6.95
CA ALA A 65 6.82 -16.07 -5.52
C ALA A 65 5.53 -16.86 -5.22
N GLU A 66 5.61 -17.82 -4.30
CA GLU A 66 4.46 -18.66 -3.93
C GLU A 66 3.27 -17.80 -3.46
N ILE A 67 3.52 -16.78 -2.65
CA ILE A 67 2.47 -15.85 -2.19
C ILE A 67 1.71 -15.23 -3.37
N SER A 68 2.41 -14.80 -4.43
CA SER A 68 1.79 -14.18 -5.60
C SER A 68 0.90 -15.16 -6.36
N GLN A 69 1.38 -16.38 -6.56
CA GLN A 69 0.61 -17.43 -7.24
C GLN A 69 -0.67 -17.77 -6.45
N VAL A 70 -0.53 -17.97 -5.13
CA VAL A 70 -1.65 -18.31 -4.25
C VAL A 70 -2.64 -17.14 -4.13
N ALA A 71 -2.16 -15.90 -4.05
CA ALA A 71 -2.99 -14.71 -4.05
C ALA A 71 -3.78 -14.55 -5.36
N TRP A 72 -3.14 -14.81 -6.50
CA TRP A 72 -3.81 -14.79 -7.80
C TRP A 72 -4.89 -15.88 -7.88
N THR A 73 -4.57 -17.10 -7.46
CA THR A 73 -5.56 -18.20 -7.42
C THR A 73 -6.73 -17.86 -6.51
N TYR A 74 -6.47 -17.33 -5.32
CA TYR A 74 -7.50 -16.89 -4.38
C TYR A 74 -8.41 -15.84 -5.02
N MET A 75 -7.85 -14.76 -5.55
CA MET A 75 -8.60 -13.70 -6.23
C MET A 75 -9.46 -14.25 -7.37
N MET A 76 -8.90 -15.08 -8.24
CA MET A 76 -9.59 -15.62 -9.41
C MET A 76 -10.74 -16.54 -9.03
N LEU A 77 -10.52 -17.47 -8.09
CA LEU A 77 -11.55 -18.40 -7.64
C LEU A 77 -12.66 -17.67 -6.87
N SER A 78 -12.31 -16.71 -6.01
CA SER A 78 -13.28 -15.88 -5.30
C SER A 78 -14.14 -15.07 -6.27
N HIS A 79 -13.54 -14.43 -7.28
CA HIS A 79 -14.30 -13.71 -8.30
C HIS A 79 -15.19 -14.62 -9.13
N GLU A 80 -14.73 -15.80 -9.50
CA GLU A 80 -15.52 -16.74 -10.28
C GLU A 80 -16.72 -17.27 -9.48
N TRP A 81 -16.50 -17.62 -8.20
CA TRP A 81 -17.59 -18.00 -7.30
C TRP A 81 -18.60 -16.87 -7.15
N LEU A 82 -18.14 -15.64 -6.92
CA LEU A 82 -18.99 -14.46 -6.80
C LEU A 82 -19.80 -14.18 -8.08
N LYS A 83 -19.25 -14.43 -9.26
CA LYS A 83 -19.98 -14.25 -10.53
C LYS A 83 -21.06 -15.31 -10.76
N ARG A 84 -20.83 -16.54 -10.31
CA ARG A 84 -21.74 -17.67 -10.54
C ARG A 84 -22.88 -17.76 -9.53
N ARG A 85 -22.72 -17.16 -8.35
CA ARG A 85 -23.75 -17.21 -7.31
C ARG A 85 -25.02 -16.49 -7.73
N ASP A 86 -26.16 -16.99 -7.27
CA ASP A 86 -27.41 -16.23 -7.31
C ASP A 86 -27.33 -15.04 -6.34
N PRO A 87 -27.94 -13.90 -6.66
CA PRO A 87 -28.04 -12.79 -5.73
C PRO A 87 -28.77 -13.23 -4.45
N PRO A 88 -28.32 -12.81 -3.26
CA PRO A 88 -29.00 -13.17 -2.02
C PRO A 88 -30.44 -12.61 -2.05
N PRO A 89 -31.43 -13.34 -1.53
CA PRO A 89 -32.80 -12.83 -1.43
C PRO A 89 -32.87 -11.59 -0.52
N ALA A 90 -33.91 -10.78 -0.69
CA ALA A 90 -34.06 -9.51 0.03
C ALA A 90 -34.10 -9.70 1.56
N ASP A 91 -34.57 -10.85 2.03
CA ASP A 91 -34.68 -11.25 3.44
C ASP A 91 -33.52 -12.13 3.92
N ALA A 92 -32.44 -12.26 3.14
CA ALA A 92 -31.24 -12.99 3.55
C ALA A 92 -30.71 -12.50 4.92
N ASP A 93 -29.93 -13.34 5.60
CA ASP A 93 -29.25 -12.96 6.83
C ASP A 93 -28.33 -11.74 6.58
N PRO A 94 -28.46 -10.63 7.34
CA PRO A 94 -27.55 -9.48 7.24
C PRO A 94 -26.07 -9.87 7.33
N VAL A 95 -25.72 -10.87 8.15
CA VAL A 95 -24.34 -11.34 8.32
C VAL A 95 -23.82 -11.94 7.01
N VAL A 96 -24.65 -12.70 6.29
CA VAL A 96 -24.26 -13.29 5.00
C VAL A 96 -24.12 -12.22 3.92
N ARG A 97 -24.99 -11.19 3.93
CA ARG A 97 -24.84 -10.05 3.01
C ARG A 97 -23.54 -9.29 3.23
N GLU A 98 -23.23 -8.96 4.48
CA GLU A 98 -21.96 -8.30 4.82
C GLU A 98 -20.76 -9.18 4.45
N ALA A 99 -20.84 -10.48 4.70
CA ALA A 99 -19.79 -11.42 4.32
C ALA A 99 -19.52 -11.41 2.80
N LEU A 100 -20.59 -11.36 1.98
CA LEU A 100 -20.48 -11.24 0.52
C LEU A 100 -19.81 -9.94 0.09
N ASP A 101 -20.14 -8.82 0.72
CA ASP A 101 -19.53 -7.52 0.43
C ASP A 101 -18.04 -7.51 0.80
N ILE A 102 -17.70 -8.09 1.96
CA ILE A 102 -16.32 -8.23 2.43
C ILE A 102 -15.50 -9.03 1.42
N VAL A 103 -15.93 -10.24 1.04
CA VAL A 103 -15.12 -11.08 0.15
C VAL A 103 -15.05 -10.50 -1.27
N ALA A 104 -16.07 -9.77 -1.73
CA ALA A 104 -16.04 -9.09 -3.02
C ALA A 104 -14.96 -7.99 -3.05
N TRP A 105 -14.85 -7.20 -1.98
CA TRP A 105 -13.83 -6.16 -1.87
C TRP A 105 -12.43 -6.73 -1.59
N ASP A 106 -12.32 -7.58 -0.57
CA ASP A 106 -11.03 -8.05 -0.07
C ASP A 106 -10.30 -8.95 -1.07
N SER A 107 -11.01 -9.70 -1.93
CA SER A 107 -10.37 -10.57 -2.94
C SER A 107 -9.43 -9.80 -3.88
N THR A 108 -9.81 -8.60 -4.31
CA THR A 108 -8.94 -7.75 -5.15
C THR A 108 -7.91 -7.01 -4.30
N LEU A 109 -8.31 -6.50 -3.13
CA LEU A 109 -7.44 -5.74 -2.24
C LEU A 109 -6.23 -6.56 -1.77
N VAL A 110 -6.46 -7.82 -1.38
CA VAL A 110 -5.40 -8.73 -0.92
C VAL A 110 -4.32 -8.89 -1.99
N GLY A 111 -4.71 -9.21 -3.23
CA GLY A 111 -3.74 -9.38 -4.34
C GLY A 111 -2.89 -8.12 -4.56
N ALA A 112 -3.54 -6.96 -4.63
CA ALA A 112 -2.84 -5.68 -4.83
C ALA A 112 -1.88 -5.35 -3.67
N LYS A 113 -2.27 -5.62 -2.42
CA LYS A 113 -1.45 -5.33 -1.24
C LYS A 113 -0.28 -6.29 -1.11
N LEU A 114 -0.45 -7.57 -1.44
CA LEU A 114 0.63 -8.55 -1.42
C LEU A 114 1.66 -8.28 -2.52
N HIS A 115 1.22 -7.92 -3.72
CA HIS A 115 2.14 -7.51 -4.79
C HIS A 115 2.98 -6.30 -4.37
N ARG A 116 2.36 -5.26 -3.79
CA ARG A 116 3.08 -4.10 -3.26
C ARG A 116 4.05 -4.46 -2.13
N ALA A 117 3.63 -5.32 -1.19
CA ALA A 117 4.47 -5.75 -0.08
C ALA A 117 5.75 -6.46 -0.56
N LEU A 118 5.61 -7.35 -1.56
CA LEU A 118 6.72 -8.09 -2.15
C LEU A 118 7.65 -7.16 -2.94
N LEU A 119 7.11 -6.26 -3.79
CA LEU A 119 7.91 -5.27 -4.52
C LEU A 119 8.70 -4.35 -3.57
N ALA A 120 8.04 -3.87 -2.51
CA ALA A 120 8.69 -3.03 -1.52
C ALA A 120 9.84 -3.77 -0.80
N ARG A 121 9.65 -5.05 -0.49
CA ARG A 121 10.70 -5.88 0.12
C ARG A 121 11.91 -6.06 -0.80
N GLU A 122 11.68 -6.36 -2.08
CA GLU A 122 12.77 -6.49 -3.06
C GLU A 122 13.56 -5.19 -3.19
N ARG A 123 12.86 -4.04 -3.26
CA ARG A 123 13.49 -2.71 -3.30
C ARG A 123 14.31 -2.43 -2.05
N SER A 124 13.75 -2.66 -0.87
CA SER A 124 14.47 -2.43 0.39
C SER A 124 15.72 -3.30 0.54
N ALA A 125 15.76 -4.50 -0.04
CA ALA A 125 16.95 -5.35 0.00
C ALA A 125 18.12 -4.80 -0.85
N GLU A 126 17.80 -4.12 -1.94
CA GLU A 126 18.76 -3.59 -2.91
C GLU A 126 19.14 -2.12 -2.61
N GLU A 127 18.20 -1.35 -2.04
CA GLU A 127 18.27 0.11 -1.86
C GLU A 127 18.25 0.52 -0.37
N ALA A 128 18.59 -0.38 0.55
CA ALA A 128 18.52 -0.13 2.00
C ALA A 128 19.30 1.14 2.40
N TRP A 129 18.59 2.11 2.99
CA TRP A 129 19.23 3.25 3.61
C TRP A 129 19.63 2.91 5.05
N PRO A 130 20.73 3.48 5.58
CA PRO A 130 21.21 3.17 6.93
C PRO A 130 20.18 3.39 8.05
N ASP A 131 19.20 4.28 7.83
CA ASP A 131 18.20 4.70 8.81
C ASP A 131 16.79 4.16 8.50
N ASP A 132 16.65 3.19 7.60
CA ASP A 132 15.34 2.57 7.31
C ASP A 132 14.80 1.82 8.54
N ASP A 133 13.54 2.11 8.91
CA ASP A 133 12.90 1.44 10.03
C ASP A 133 12.56 -0.03 9.65
N PRO A 134 13.04 -1.01 10.43
CA PRO A 134 12.83 -2.43 10.11
C PRO A 134 11.35 -2.86 10.19
N VAL A 135 10.51 -2.08 10.88
CA VAL A 135 9.08 -2.33 11.07
C VAL A 135 8.22 -1.31 10.31
N GLN A 136 8.48 -0.01 10.46
CA GLN A 136 7.74 1.09 9.82
C GLN A 136 8.13 1.33 8.36
N ASN A 137 7.94 0.31 7.53
CA ASN A 137 8.20 0.37 6.08
C ASN A 137 6.99 -0.06 5.24
N ASP A 138 7.05 0.23 3.94
CA ASP A 138 5.94 -0.01 2.99
C ASP A 138 5.60 -1.51 2.85
N ALA A 139 6.61 -2.38 2.96
CA ALA A 139 6.44 -3.83 2.88
C ALA A 139 5.57 -4.35 4.03
N ASN A 140 5.96 -4.04 5.27
CA ASN A 140 5.19 -4.44 6.47
C ASN A 140 3.82 -3.78 6.52
N GLY A 141 3.71 -2.49 6.16
CA GLY A 141 2.42 -1.79 6.12
C GLY A 141 1.44 -2.40 5.12
N SER A 142 1.92 -2.76 3.93
CA SER A 142 1.10 -3.43 2.90
C SER A 142 0.73 -4.85 3.31
N ALA A 143 1.67 -5.62 3.87
CA ALA A 143 1.41 -6.96 4.38
C ALA A 143 0.39 -6.95 5.53
N LYS A 144 0.44 -5.97 6.45
CA LYS A 144 -0.53 -5.83 7.54
C LYS A 144 -1.95 -5.68 7.02
N VAL A 145 -2.15 -4.82 6.02
CA VAL A 145 -3.47 -4.62 5.41
C VAL A 145 -3.96 -5.92 4.79
N ALA A 146 -3.10 -6.64 4.06
CA ALA A 146 -3.45 -7.93 3.48
C ALA A 146 -3.84 -8.98 4.55
N LEU A 147 -3.09 -9.07 5.66
CA LEU A 147 -3.38 -9.99 6.76
C LEU A 147 -4.74 -9.70 7.41
N ILE A 148 -5.07 -8.42 7.65
CA ILE A 148 -6.36 -8.01 8.21
C ILE A 148 -7.50 -8.36 7.25
N SER A 149 -7.35 -8.09 5.94
CA SER A 149 -8.35 -8.46 4.93
C SER A 149 -8.50 -9.98 4.80
N LEU A 150 -7.41 -10.75 4.92
CA LEU A 150 -7.46 -12.22 4.88
C LEU A 150 -8.18 -12.81 6.09
N GLU A 151 -7.94 -12.28 7.29
CA GLU A 151 -8.66 -12.72 8.51
C GLU A 151 -10.17 -12.45 8.42
N ARG A 152 -10.55 -11.27 7.92
CA ARG A 152 -11.96 -10.93 7.66
C ARG A 152 -12.56 -11.82 6.57
N SER A 153 -11.83 -12.04 5.48
CA SER A 153 -12.26 -12.91 4.39
C SER A 153 -12.45 -14.36 4.83
N GLU A 154 -11.56 -14.90 5.67
CA GLU A 154 -11.68 -16.24 6.24
C GLU A 154 -13.00 -16.39 7.02
N SER A 155 -13.29 -15.43 7.90
CA SER A 155 -14.54 -15.42 8.68
C SER A 155 -15.78 -15.27 7.79
N SER A 156 -15.69 -14.46 6.73
CA SER A 156 -16.79 -14.26 5.78
C SER A 156 -17.05 -15.49 4.91
N TRP A 157 -16.01 -16.14 4.37
CA TRP A 157 -16.15 -17.38 3.61
C TRP A 157 -16.76 -18.49 4.47
N ARG A 158 -16.36 -18.58 5.75
CA ARG A 158 -16.96 -19.50 6.72
C ARG A 158 -18.46 -19.25 6.91
N ALA A 159 -18.86 -17.99 7.08
CA ALA A 159 -20.27 -17.64 7.23
C ALA A 159 -21.10 -18.01 5.99
N ILE A 160 -20.56 -17.72 4.80
CA ILE A 160 -21.18 -18.07 3.51
C ILE A 160 -21.32 -19.60 3.38
N ALA A 161 -20.24 -20.34 3.64
CA ALA A 161 -20.23 -21.80 3.57
C ALA A 161 -21.25 -22.42 4.51
N GLN A 162 -21.36 -21.94 5.75
CA GLN A 162 -22.32 -22.44 6.74
C GLN A 162 -23.77 -22.16 6.35
N ALA A 163 -24.07 -20.96 5.86
CA ALA A 163 -25.42 -20.57 5.46
C ALA A 163 -25.93 -21.37 4.24
N GLY A 164 -25.06 -21.59 3.25
CA GLY A 164 -25.42 -22.27 2.01
C GLY A 164 -25.17 -23.79 2.01
N ARG A 165 -24.41 -24.32 2.97
CA ARG A 165 -23.71 -25.62 2.86
C ARG A 165 -22.89 -25.70 1.57
N ASP A 166 -22.23 -24.60 1.23
CA ASP A 166 -21.46 -24.45 0.00
C ASP A 166 -20.02 -24.93 0.21
N ALA A 167 -19.66 -26.05 -0.44
CA ALA A 167 -18.33 -26.62 -0.36
C ALA A 167 -17.25 -25.75 -1.00
N GLN A 168 -17.57 -25.01 -2.07
CA GLN A 168 -16.61 -24.12 -2.73
C GLN A 168 -16.29 -22.90 -1.85
N ALA A 169 -17.28 -22.38 -1.12
CA ALA A 169 -17.04 -21.34 -0.14
C ALA A 169 -16.13 -21.84 1.00
N ALA A 170 -16.27 -23.11 1.42
CA ALA A 170 -15.36 -23.71 2.41
C ALA A 170 -13.92 -23.90 1.86
N ASP A 171 -13.77 -24.26 0.58
CA ASP A 171 -12.46 -24.34 -0.07
C ASP A 171 -11.79 -22.95 -0.14
N LEU A 172 -12.57 -21.89 -0.38
CA LEU A 172 -12.09 -20.50 -0.39
C LEU A 172 -11.71 -20.00 1.01
N GLU A 173 -12.43 -20.41 2.06
CA GLU A 173 -12.02 -20.20 3.45
C GLU A 173 -10.63 -20.81 3.72
N ALA A 174 -10.45 -22.07 3.34
CA ALA A 174 -9.18 -22.78 3.53
C ALA A 174 -8.03 -22.13 2.74
N LEU A 175 -8.31 -21.66 1.52
CA LEU A 175 -7.33 -20.97 0.69
C LEU A 175 -6.94 -19.60 1.28
N ALA A 176 -7.89 -18.84 1.80
CA ALA A 176 -7.62 -17.59 2.52
C ALA A 176 -6.77 -17.82 3.77
N ALA A 177 -7.09 -18.85 4.56
CA ALA A 177 -6.31 -19.22 5.74
C ALA A 177 -4.87 -19.64 5.38
N ARG A 178 -4.70 -20.43 4.32
CA ARG A 178 -3.38 -20.82 3.80
C ARG A 178 -2.57 -19.59 3.37
N LEU A 179 -3.18 -18.68 2.61
CA LEU A 179 -2.51 -17.47 2.17
C LEU A 179 -2.13 -16.59 3.36
N ARG A 180 -3.00 -16.45 4.36
CA ARG A 180 -2.70 -15.71 5.60
C ARG A 180 -1.49 -16.28 6.33
N ALA A 181 -1.39 -17.60 6.43
CA ALA A 181 -0.24 -18.27 7.06
C ALA A 181 1.07 -18.02 6.29
N LEU A 182 1.04 -18.12 4.95
CA LEU A 182 2.21 -17.82 4.11
C LEU A 182 2.67 -16.36 4.31
N VAL A 183 1.74 -15.41 4.24
CA VAL A 183 2.04 -13.98 4.42
C VAL A 183 2.60 -13.68 5.81
N GLY A 184 2.03 -14.29 6.85
CA GLY A 184 2.53 -14.15 8.22
C GLY A 184 3.95 -14.69 8.41
N GLY A 185 4.32 -15.75 7.68
CA GLY A 185 5.69 -16.28 7.67
C GLY A 185 6.67 -15.38 6.92
N GLU A 186 6.27 -14.85 5.77
CA GLU A 186 7.12 -14.01 4.92
C GLU A 186 7.29 -12.58 5.45
N PHE A 187 6.32 -12.07 6.23
CA PHE A 187 6.34 -10.72 6.80
C PHE A 187 6.10 -10.77 8.33
N PRO A 188 7.06 -11.29 9.12
CA PRO A 188 6.88 -11.52 10.56
C PRO A 188 6.65 -10.23 11.36
N HIS A 189 7.07 -9.07 10.83
CA HIS A 189 6.92 -7.77 11.47
C HIS A 189 5.67 -6.99 11.00
N ALA A 190 4.88 -7.54 10.07
CA ALA A 190 3.73 -6.85 9.51
C ALA A 190 2.74 -6.38 10.59
N MET A 191 2.37 -7.26 11.53
CA MET A 191 1.40 -6.89 12.58
C MET A 191 1.95 -5.87 13.58
N ALA A 192 3.27 -5.72 13.69
CA ALA A 192 3.91 -4.69 14.50
C ALA A 192 3.92 -3.31 13.82
N PHE A 193 3.64 -3.22 12.52
CA PHE A 193 3.49 -1.96 11.82
C PHE A 193 2.33 -1.15 12.41
N VAL A 194 2.55 0.10 12.82
CA VAL A 194 1.51 1.03 13.26
C VAL A 194 0.99 1.81 12.06
N ARG A 195 -0.31 1.72 11.75
CA ARG A 195 -0.95 2.53 10.71
C ARG A 195 -1.33 3.90 11.32
N PRO A 196 -0.71 5.01 10.86
CA PRO A 196 -1.03 6.34 11.38
C PRO A 196 -2.52 6.64 11.19
N GLY A 197 -3.17 7.13 12.25
CA GLY A 197 -4.61 7.43 12.24
C GLY A 197 -5.56 6.22 12.27
N PHE A 198 -5.05 4.98 12.35
CA PHE A 198 -5.87 3.77 12.51
C PHE A 198 -5.54 2.98 13.79
N ASP A 199 -4.25 2.74 14.04
CA ASP A 199 -3.79 1.88 15.15
C ASP A 199 -3.37 2.69 16.38
N GLU A 200 -3.30 4.02 16.24
CA GLU A 200 -2.95 4.93 17.32
C GLU A 200 -4.18 5.28 18.17
N PRO A 201 -4.02 5.58 19.48
CA PRO A 201 -5.10 6.10 20.29
C PRO A 201 -5.67 7.39 19.70
N TRP A 202 -7.00 7.51 19.70
CA TRP A 202 -7.68 8.77 19.37
C TRP A 202 -7.18 9.87 20.30
N ARG A 203 -6.72 10.99 19.73
CA ARG A 203 -6.33 12.20 20.47
C ARG A 203 -7.49 13.19 20.54
#